data_AF-A0AAV5JA77-F1
#
_entry.id   AF-A0AAV5JA77-F1
#
_cell.length_a   1.000
_cell.length_b   1.000
_cell.length_c   1.000
_cell.angle_alpha   90.00
_cell.angle_beta   90.00
_cell.angle_gamma   90.00
#
_symmetry.space_group_name_H-M   'P 1'
#
loop_
_entity.id
_entity.type
_entity.pdbx_description
1 polymer ?
#
loop_
_entity_poly.entity_id
_entity_poly.type
_entity_poly.pdbx_seq_one_letter_code
_entity_poly.pdbx_strand_id
1 'polypeptide(L)' 'MASSSSTTQDGVARSISDAPPTHYIVKIQLFSLLLNNSVEKYESGDFEAGGYKW' A
#
# COMPACT_ATOMS: atom_id res chain seq x y z
N MET A 1 13.98 -0.55 41.02
CA MET A 1 13.45 -1.77 40.37
C MET A 1 11.99 -1.47 40.04
N ALA A 2 11.47 -1.51 38.82
CA ALA A 2 11.85 -2.29 37.65
C ALA A 2 11.79 -1.46 36.36
N SER A 3 12.62 -1.88 35.40
CA SER A 3 12.85 -1.33 34.08
C SER A 3 11.61 -1.37 33.19
N SER A 4 11.34 -0.30 32.44
CA SER A 4 10.47 -0.36 31.26
C SER A 4 11.33 -0.46 30.00
N SER A 5 11.28 -1.65 29.40
CA SER A 5 12.10 -2.13 28.29
C SER A 5 11.87 -1.37 26.98
N SER A 6 12.97 -1.01 26.32
CA SER A 6 13.03 -0.60 24.92
C SER A 6 12.53 -1.72 24.02
N THR A 7 11.45 -1.49 23.26
CA THR A 7 11.05 -2.38 22.17
C THR A 7 11.04 -1.58 20.88
N THR A 8 12.18 -1.56 20.20
CA THR A 8 12.29 -1.17 18.79
C THR A 8 11.46 -2.16 17.99
N GLN A 9 10.23 -1.78 17.63
CA GLN A 9 9.44 -2.52 16.67
C GLN A 9 9.75 -1.95 15.29
N ASP A 10 10.63 -2.64 14.58
CA ASP A 10 10.89 -2.44 13.16
C ASP A 10 9.69 -2.99 12.35
N GLY A 11 8.50 -2.46 12.68
CA GLY A 11 7.23 -2.81 12.08
C GLY A 11 6.80 -1.67 11.17
N VAL A 12 6.47 -2.00 9.93
CA VAL A 12 5.90 -1.06 8.94
C VAL A 12 4.91 -0.12 9.63
N ALA A 13 5.26 1.18 9.69
CA ALA A 13 4.36 2.18 10.25
C ALA A 13 3.07 2.21 9.43
N ARG A 14 1.97 1.79 10.05
CA ARG A 14 0.63 1.83 9.46
C ARG A 14 -0.15 2.96 10.11
N SER A 15 -0.83 3.76 9.29
CA SER A 15 -1.74 4.82 9.73
C SER A 15 -3.16 4.44 9.35
N ILE A 16 -4.13 4.72 10.23
CA ILE A 16 -5.56 4.53 9.97
C ILE A 16 -6.13 5.89 9.55
N SER A 17 -6.86 5.92 8.44
CA SER A 17 -7.60 7.09 7.97
C SER A 17 -9.09 6.83 8.15
N ASP A 18 -9.79 7.71 8.86
CA ASP A 18 -11.26 7.71 8.90
C ASP A 18 -11.87 8.21 7.58
N ALA A 19 -11.07 8.84 6.71
CA ALA A 19 -11.52 9.21 5.38
C ALA A 19 -11.56 7.97 4.45
N PRO A 20 -12.65 7.79 3.67
CA PRO A 20 -12.71 6.74 2.67
C PRO A 20 -11.57 6.89 1.65
N PRO A 21 -11.06 5.78 1.08
CA PRO A 21 -10.06 5.81 0.02
C PRO A 21 -10.58 6.71 -1.09
N THR A 22 -9.92 7.85 -1.30
CA THR A 22 -10.67 8.99 -1.80
C THR A 22 -11.05 8.84 -3.27
N HIS A 23 -10.41 7.95 -4.04
CA HIS A 23 -10.73 7.84 -5.48
C HIS A 23 -10.56 6.44 -6.10
N TYR A 24 -9.54 5.65 -5.73
CA TYR A 24 -9.31 4.35 -6.37
C TYR A 24 -8.37 3.45 -5.56
N ILE A 25 -8.58 2.13 -5.59
CA ILE A 25 -7.69 1.13 -4.96
C ILE A 25 -7.24 0.12 -6.02
N VAL A 26 -5.92 0.01 -6.19
CA VAL A 26 -5.28 -1.07 -6.95
C VAL A 26 -5.01 -2.24 -6.01
N LYS A 27 -5.62 -3.40 -6.26
CA LYS A 27 -5.34 -4.64 -5.50
C LYS A 27 -4.54 -5.62 -6.36
N ILE A 28 -3.28 -5.83 -5.97
CA ILE A 28 -2.40 -6.82 -6.62
C ILE A 28 -2.45 -8.12 -5.82
N GLN A 29 -2.99 -9.18 -6.40
CA GLN A 29 -3.17 -10.47 -5.69
C GLN A 29 -1.91 -11.35 -5.69
N LEU A 30 -1.09 -11.30 -6.75
CA LEU A 30 0.03 -12.22 -6.98
C LEU A 30 1.34 -11.46 -7.17
N PHE A 31 1.67 -10.55 -6.25
CA PHE A 31 2.83 -9.67 -6.34
C PHE A 31 4.15 -10.45 -6.57
N SER A 32 4.33 -11.59 -5.90
CA SER A 32 5.52 -12.43 -6.08
C SER A 32 5.72 -12.93 -7.52
N LEU A 33 4.63 -13.15 -8.27
CA LEU A 33 4.74 -13.55 -9.67
C LEU A 33 5.22 -12.40 -10.57
N LEU A 34 4.86 -11.15 -10.24
CA LEU A 34 5.34 -9.99 -10.99
C LEU A 34 6.86 -9.85 -10.85
N LEU A 35 7.39 -10.01 -9.64
CA LEU A 35 8.84 -9.98 -9.39
C LEU A 35 9.56 -11.14 -10.08
N ASN A 36 9.03 -12.36 -9.95
CA ASN A 36 9.71 -13.56 -10.42
C ASN A 36 9.73 -13.69 -11.96
N ASN A 37 8.77 -13.07 -12.66
CA ASN A 37 8.69 -13.10 -14.12
C ASN A 37 9.31 -11.86 -14.78
N SER A 38 10.10 -11.07 -14.04
CA SER A 38 10.75 -9.85 -14.54
C SER A 38 9.77 -8.90 -15.24
N VAL A 39 8.53 -8.78 -14.73
CA VAL A 39 7.56 -7.84 -15.26
C VAL A 39 8.03 -6.43 -14.90
N GLU A 40 8.53 -5.70 -15.89
CA GLU A 40 9.13 -4.37 -15.67
C GLU A 40 8.11 -3.33 -15.19
N LYS A 41 6.84 -3.48 -15.57
CA LYS A 41 5.78 -2.52 -15.24
C LYS A 41 4.44 -3.20 -15.02
N TYR A 42 3.72 -2.74 -14.00
CA TYR A 42 2.30 -3.01 -13.81
C TYR A 42 1.54 -1.68 -13.92
N GLU A 43 0.49 -1.67 -14.75
CA GLU A 43 -0.41 -0.53 -14.89
C GLU A 43 -1.75 -0.85 -14.24
N SER A 44 -2.32 0.15 -13.57
CA SER A 44 -3.69 0.07 -13.09
C SER A 44 -4.68 0.23 -14.24
N GLY A 45 -5.95 -0.08 -13.99
CA GLY A 45 -7.02 0.34 -14.91
C GLY A 45 -7.30 1.83 -14.79
N ASP A 46 -7.98 2.37 -15.80
CA ASP A 46 -8.49 3.74 -15.81
C ASP A 46 -9.41 4.00 -14.61
N PHE A 47 -9.32 5.20 -14.03
CA PHE A 47 -10.23 5.64 -12.97
C PHE A 47 -10.45 7.15 -12.98
N GLU A 48 -11.55 7.60 -12.37
CA GLU A 48 -11.90 9.02 -12.29
C GLU A 48 -11.53 9.59 -10.92
N ALA A 49 -10.80 10.71 -10.92
CA ALA A 49 -10.42 11.41 -9.70
C ALA A 49 -10.23 12.92 -9.97
N GLY A 50 -10.73 13.75 -9.06
CA GLY A 50 -10.60 15.21 -9.18
C GLY A 50 -11.20 15.82 -10.44
N GLY A 51 -12.16 15.15 -11.09
CA GLY A 51 -12.77 15.59 -12.35
C GLY A 51 -11.98 15.24 -13.61
N TYR A 52 -10.97 14.38 -13.51
CA TYR A 52 -10.16 13.90 -14.64
C TYR A 52 -10.16 12.38 -14.72
N LYS A 53 -9.94 11.85 -15.93
CA LYS A 53 -9.65 10.43 -16.16
C LYS A 53 -8.13 10.20 -16.06
N TRP A 54 -7.74 9.33 -15.13
CA TRP A 54 -6.36 8.94 -14.84
C TRP A 54 -6.06 7.55 -15.37
#